data_AF-A0A1C4YB04-F1
#
_entry.id   AF-A0A1C4YB04-F1
#
_cell.length_a   1.000
_cell.length_b   1.000
_cell.length_c   1.000
_cell.angle_alpha   90.00
_cell.angle_beta   90.00
_cell.angle_gamma   90.00
#
_symmetry.space_group_name_H-M   'P 1'
#
loop_
_entity.id
_entity.type
_entity.pdbx_description
1 polymer ?
#
loop_
_entity_poly.entity_id
_entity_poly.type
_entity_poly.pdbx_seq_one_letter_code
_entity_poly.pdbx_strand_id
1 'polypeptide(L)'
;MFWAAVYTGFALACALTGTSLLSLGGHQGSSVLGWAVAAGGALAATVCAVAARYGLRPILRALLWVMCVLAGMAAFGLLMDMITLMFGQAVDSWASAAHHALAAAGTLLLAATARSDHRPPAAAPLRAHCGASGPVQLAACIGTVAFLPYATMKLVWASGGTFAGVSGKEMRAISERNGASGIWLTLESWGLDATALLAAIGVFLLWGLVRPWGQVFPRWTLFLHGRRVPRWLPLTPALIGAATLAPYGVLGVGYLALATAGVVTIRRGDFHSSGDALLVGWIGLAAFAAYGIALVIAAHSYWLRTTPAHGDVERPPAVS
;
A
#
# COMPACT_ATOMS: atom_id res chain seq x y z
N MET A 1 3.25 1.16 -23.87
CA MET A 1 2.25 0.94 -24.96
C MET A 1 1.55 -0.41 -24.82
N PHE A 2 2.27 -1.53 -24.80
CA PHE A 2 1.67 -2.87 -24.64
C PHE A 2 0.70 -2.98 -23.46
N TRP A 3 1.13 -2.60 -22.26
CA TRP A 3 0.27 -2.58 -21.07
C TRP A 3 -1.03 -1.80 -21.27
N ALA A 4 -0.95 -0.59 -21.84
CA ALA A 4 -2.14 0.25 -22.02
C ALA A 4 -3.14 -0.38 -23.01
N ALA A 5 -2.65 -1.03 -24.07
CA ALA A 5 -3.50 -1.77 -25.00
C ALA A 5 -4.19 -2.97 -24.31
N VAL A 6 -3.46 -3.74 -23.51
CA VAL A 6 -4.03 -4.86 -22.73
C VAL A 6 -5.07 -4.35 -21.74
N TYR A 7 -4.76 -3.29 -21.00
CA TYR A 7 -5.66 -2.72 -19.99
C TYR A 7 -6.94 -2.16 -20.61
N THR A 8 -6.84 -1.44 -21.74
CA THR A 8 -8.01 -0.99 -22.51
C THR A 8 -8.83 -2.14 -23.05
N GLY A 9 -8.18 -3.15 -23.65
CA GLY A 9 -8.87 -4.32 -24.20
C GLY A 9 -9.63 -5.10 -23.12
N PHE A 10 -9.00 -5.32 -21.96
CA PHE A 10 -9.63 -5.93 -20.79
C PHE A 10 -10.83 -5.10 -20.31
N ALA A 11 -10.66 -3.79 -20.13
CA ALA A 11 -11.74 -2.93 -19.66
C ALA A 11 -12.92 -2.86 -20.65
N LEU A 12 -12.63 -2.84 -21.95
CA LEU A 12 -13.64 -2.86 -23.00
C LEU A 12 -14.40 -4.19 -23.02
N ALA A 13 -13.71 -5.32 -22.92
CA ALA A 13 -14.34 -6.63 -22.85
C ALA A 13 -15.32 -6.70 -21.68
N CYS A 14 -14.90 -6.27 -20.48
CA CYS A 14 -15.76 -6.23 -19.31
C CYS A 14 -16.95 -5.27 -19.47
N ALA A 15 -16.74 -4.10 -20.07
CA ALA A 15 -17.83 -3.15 -20.34
C ALA A 15 -18.88 -3.73 -21.32
N LEU A 16 -18.43 -4.45 -22.35
CA LEU A 16 -19.30 -5.10 -23.34
C LEU A 16 -20.08 -6.30 -22.77
N THR A 17 -19.47 -7.06 -21.87
CA THR A 17 -20.12 -8.21 -21.21
C THR A 17 -20.95 -7.81 -19.98
N GLY A 18 -20.97 -6.52 -19.61
CA GLY A 18 -21.63 -6.04 -18.39
C GLY A 18 -20.93 -6.48 -17.09
N THR A 19 -19.68 -6.94 -17.18
CA THR A 19 -18.89 -7.34 -16.01
C THR A 19 -18.36 -6.10 -15.30
N SER A 20 -18.80 -5.88 -14.05
CA SER A 20 -18.35 -4.73 -13.28
C SER A 20 -16.89 -4.87 -12.84
N LEU A 21 -16.07 -3.88 -13.17
CA LEU A 21 -14.66 -3.80 -12.76
C LEU A 21 -14.49 -3.21 -11.35
N LEU A 22 -15.43 -2.38 -10.94
CA LEU A 22 -15.43 -1.69 -9.66
C LEU A 22 -16.56 -2.25 -8.81
N SER A 23 -16.21 -3.12 -7.86
CA SER A 23 -17.16 -3.63 -6.88
C SER A 23 -17.03 -2.81 -5.60
N LEU A 24 -18.08 -2.11 -5.22
CA LEU A 24 -18.14 -1.41 -3.93
C LEU A 24 -19.26 -2.04 -3.09
N GLY A 25 -18.89 -2.88 -2.12
CA GLY A 25 -19.83 -3.41 -1.13
C GLY A 25 -21.01 -4.20 -1.73
N GLY A 26 -20.74 -5.07 -2.71
CA GLY A 26 -21.75 -5.98 -3.28
C GLY A 26 -22.74 -5.34 -4.25
N HIS A 27 -22.65 -4.04 -4.52
CA HIS A 27 -23.35 -3.43 -5.65
C HIS A 27 -22.42 -3.44 -6.86
N GLN A 28 -22.90 -4.02 -7.96
CA GLN A 28 -22.18 -3.93 -9.22
C GLN A 28 -22.11 -2.46 -9.63
N GLY A 29 -20.90 -1.91 -9.74
CA GLY A 29 -20.67 -0.57 -10.25
C GLY A 29 -21.27 -0.43 -11.65
N SER A 30 -21.75 0.76 -11.99
CA SER A 30 -22.41 1.02 -13.26
C SER A 30 -21.50 0.67 -14.45
N SER A 31 -22.10 0.17 -15.53
CA SER A 31 -21.38 -0.11 -16.79
C SER A 31 -20.63 1.11 -17.32
N VAL A 32 -21.10 2.31 -17.01
CA VAL A 32 -20.46 3.61 -17.30
C VAL A 32 -19.03 3.68 -16.75
N LEU A 33 -18.77 3.13 -15.56
CA LEU A 33 -17.43 3.13 -14.98
C LEU A 33 -16.46 2.24 -15.76
N GLY A 34 -16.94 1.12 -16.32
CA GLY A 34 -16.14 0.27 -17.21
C GLY A 34 -15.68 1.03 -18.45
N TRP A 35 -16.56 1.81 -19.06
CA TRP A 35 -16.23 2.69 -20.19
C TRP A 35 -15.22 3.78 -19.81
N ALA A 36 -15.34 4.37 -18.63
CA ALA A 36 -14.38 5.36 -18.13
C ALA A 36 -12.97 4.76 -17.96
N VAL A 37 -12.86 3.53 -17.43
CA VAL A 37 -11.58 2.81 -17.32
C VAL A 37 -10.99 2.51 -18.70
N ALA A 38 -11.81 2.05 -19.64
CA ALA A 38 -11.36 1.79 -21.02
C ALA A 38 -10.84 3.06 -21.71
N ALA A 39 -11.56 4.18 -21.55
CA ALA A 39 -11.16 5.49 -22.06
C ALA A 39 -9.84 5.97 -21.42
N GLY A 40 -9.67 5.80 -20.11
CA GLY A 40 -8.42 6.11 -19.41
C GLY A 40 -7.24 5.29 -19.93
N GLY A 41 -7.43 3.99 -20.17
CA GLY A 41 -6.40 3.14 -20.78
C GLY A 41 -6.04 3.59 -22.20
N ALA A 42 -7.03 3.98 -23.00
CA ALA A 42 -6.81 4.43 -24.38
C ALA A 42 -6.04 5.75 -24.41
N LEU A 43 -6.35 6.66 -23.48
CA LEU A 43 -5.59 7.91 -23.28
C LEU A 43 -4.15 7.64 -22.83
N ALA A 44 -3.93 6.65 -21.96
CA ALA A 44 -2.57 6.25 -21.58
C ALA A 44 -1.78 5.70 -22.79
N ALA A 45 -2.43 4.91 -23.63
CA ALA A 45 -1.82 4.37 -24.85
C ALA A 45 -1.41 5.50 -25.81
N THR A 46 -2.27 6.50 -26.04
CA THR A 46 -1.98 7.63 -26.92
C THR A 46 -0.86 8.51 -26.38
N VAL A 47 -0.89 8.86 -25.08
CA VAL A 47 0.19 9.66 -24.47
C VAL A 47 1.54 8.93 -24.52
N CYS A 48 1.57 7.61 -24.25
CA CYS A 48 2.79 6.82 -24.41
C CYS A 48 3.27 6.79 -25.87
N ALA A 49 2.36 6.69 -26.85
CA ALA A 49 2.71 6.69 -28.27
C ALA A 49 3.31 8.03 -28.70
N VAL A 50 2.71 9.14 -28.27
CA VAL A 50 3.19 10.49 -28.56
C VAL A 50 4.55 10.72 -27.89
N ALA A 51 4.72 10.30 -26.64
CA ALA A 51 6.01 10.40 -25.95
C ALA A 51 7.11 9.58 -26.64
N ALA A 52 6.80 8.38 -27.12
CA ALA A 52 7.75 7.54 -27.86
C ALA A 52 8.15 8.14 -29.21
N ARG A 53 7.24 8.85 -29.89
CA ARG A 53 7.49 9.45 -31.21
C ARG A 53 8.16 10.83 -31.14
N TYR A 54 7.78 11.65 -30.16
CA TYR A 54 8.17 13.08 -30.11
C TYR A 54 9.00 13.46 -28.88
N GLY A 55 9.35 12.48 -28.04
CA GLY A 55 10.07 12.71 -26.78
C GLY A 55 9.16 13.18 -25.63
N LEU A 56 9.69 13.18 -24.41
CA LEU A 56 8.95 13.43 -23.18
C LEU A 56 8.85 14.93 -22.85
N ARG A 57 7.94 15.65 -23.53
CA ARG A 57 7.65 17.06 -23.24
C ARG A 57 7.09 17.25 -21.81
N PRO A 58 7.24 18.44 -21.19
CA PRO A 58 6.74 18.71 -19.83
C PRO A 58 5.24 18.40 -19.64
N ILE A 59 4.41 18.73 -20.64
CA ILE A 59 2.97 18.44 -20.61
C ILE A 59 2.71 16.93 -20.64
N LEU A 60 3.41 16.17 -21.48
CA LEU A 60 3.28 14.70 -21.53
C LEU A 60 3.72 14.07 -20.21
N ARG A 61 4.78 14.61 -19.59
CA ARG A 61 5.22 14.18 -18.27
C ARG A 61 4.17 14.44 -17.19
N ALA A 62 3.55 15.62 -17.18
CA ALA A 62 2.44 15.92 -16.28
C ALA A 62 1.26 14.97 -16.50
N LEU A 63 0.87 14.71 -17.76
CA LEU A 63 -0.19 13.76 -18.11
C LEU A 63 0.12 12.33 -17.67
N LEU A 64 1.36 11.86 -17.84
CA LEU A 64 1.79 10.55 -17.35
C LEU A 64 1.73 10.46 -15.83
N TRP A 65 2.08 11.52 -15.10
CA TRP A 65 1.93 11.56 -13.65
C TRP A 65 0.46 11.55 -13.21
N VAL A 66 -0.40 12.32 -13.86
CA VAL A 66 -1.85 12.28 -13.60
C VAL A 66 -2.39 10.87 -13.82
N MET A 67 -2.06 10.24 -14.95
CA MET A 67 -2.49 8.87 -15.24
C MET A 67 -1.88 7.84 -14.29
N CYS A 68 -0.64 8.03 -13.86
CA CYS A 68 0.01 7.22 -12.84
C CYS A 68 -0.76 7.29 -11.51
N VAL A 69 -1.18 8.48 -11.09
CA VAL A 69 -1.99 8.68 -9.88
C VAL A 69 -3.37 8.02 -10.04
N LEU A 70 -4.04 8.21 -11.17
CA LEU A 70 -5.33 7.56 -11.46
C LEU A 70 -5.21 6.03 -11.44
N ALA A 71 -4.19 5.47 -12.09
CA ALA A 71 -3.91 4.03 -12.06
C ALA A 71 -3.59 3.54 -10.64
N GLY A 72 -2.85 4.34 -9.85
CA GLY A 72 -2.55 4.01 -8.45
C GLY A 72 -3.81 3.98 -7.58
N MET A 73 -4.76 4.89 -7.80
CA MET A 73 -6.06 4.86 -7.13
C MET A 73 -6.90 3.65 -7.57
N ALA A 74 -6.84 3.26 -8.84
CA ALA A 74 -7.51 2.04 -9.31
C ALA A 74 -6.84 0.76 -8.77
N ALA A 75 -5.53 0.76 -8.54
CA ALA A 75 -4.79 -0.37 -7.98
C ALA A 75 -5.06 -0.64 -6.49
N PHE A 76 -5.74 0.29 -5.82
CA PHE A 76 -5.92 0.33 -4.38
C PHE A 76 -6.51 -0.95 -3.77
N GLY A 77 -7.48 -1.57 -4.44
CA GLY A 77 -8.10 -2.81 -3.98
C GLY A 77 -7.18 -4.02 -3.99
N LEU A 78 -6.05 -3.97 -4.71
CA LEU A 78 -5.13 -5.09 -4.88
C LEU A 78 -4.59 -5.61 -3.55
N LEU A 79 -4.33 -4.70 -2.59
CA LEU A 79 -3.85 -5.10 -1.27
C LEU A 79 -4.87 -5.99 -0.57
N MET A 80 -6.14 -5.59 -0.61
CA MET A 80 -7.22 -6.36 -0.01
C MET A 80 -7.37 -7.71 -0.71
N ASP A 81 -7.33 -7.74 -2.04
CA ASP A 81 -7.38 -9.00 -2.80
C ASP A 81 -6.25 -9.96 -2.42
N MET A 82 -5.01 -9.46 -2.32
CA MET A 82 -3.86 -10.26 -1.91
C MET A 82 -3.99 -10.78 -0.47
N ILE A 83 -4.44 -9.95 0.46
CA ILE A 83 -4.70 -10.32 1.86
C ILE A 83 -5.72 -11.47 1.88
N THR A 84 -6.88 -11.28 1.24
CA THR A 84 -7.95 -12.28 1.15
C THR A 84 -7.42 -13.61 0.59
N LEU A 85 -6.70 -13.58 -0.54
CA LEU A 85 -6.10 -14.79 -1.14
C LEU A 85 -5.05 -15.46 -0.24
N MET A 86 -4.19 -14.68 0.43
CA MET A 86 -3.16 -15.20 1.32
C MET A 86 -3.75 -15.94 2.52
N PHE A 87 -4.97 -15.58 2.92
CA PHE A 87 -5.71 -16.24 3.99
C PHE A 87 -6.68 -17.32 3.50
N GLY A 88 -6.56 -17.73 2.23
CA GLY A 88 -7.36 -18.80 1.64
C GLY A 88 -8.81 -18.41 1.37
N GLN A 89 -9.13 -17.11 1.42
CA GLN A 89 -10.44 -16.59 1.05
C GLN A 89 -10.49 -16.29 -0.46
N ALA A 90 -11.66 -16.45 -1.06
CA ALA A 90 -11.88 -16.05 -2.44
C ALA A 90 -12.02 -14.52 -2.53
N VAL A 91 -11.52 -13.92 -3.61
CA VAL A 91 -11.79 -12.52 -3.92
C VAL A 91 -13.27 -12.33 -4.30
N ASP A 92 -13.82 -11.16 -4.00
CA ASP A 92 -15.21 -10.81 -4.33
C ASP A 92 -15.50 -10.94 -5.85
N SER A 93 -14.51 -10.60 -6.67
CA SER A 93 -14.58 -10.70 -8.12
C SER A 93 -13.19 -10.83 -8.72
N TRP A 94 -12.95 -11.92 -9.46
CA TRP A 94 -11.72 -12.10 -10.21
C TRP A 94 -11.48 -11.00 -11.25
N ALA A 95 -12.54 -10.42 -11.82
CA ALA A 95 -12.42 -9.31 -12.76
C ALA A 95 -11.93 -8.03 -12.06
N SER A 96 -12.42 -7.76 -10.85
CA SER A 96 -11.97 -6.62 -10.05
C SER A 96 -10.52 -6.81 -9.59
N ALA A 97 -10.16 -8.01 -9.12
CA ALA A 97 -8.78 -8.33 -8.77
C ALA A 97 -7.81 -8.20 -9.96
N ALA A 98 -8.21 -8.68 -11.15
CA ALA A 98 -7.44 -8.49 -12.38
C ALA A 98 -7.31 -7.01 -12.77
N HIS A 99 -8.38 -6.22 -12.62
CA HIS A 99 -8.35 -4.77 -12.82
C HIS A 99 -7.34 -4.10 -11.87
N HIS A 100 -7.39 -4.40 -10.57
CA HIS A 100 -6.47 -3.84 -9.59
C HIS A 100 -5.01 -4.22 -9.88
N ALA A 101 -4.76 -5.47 -10.28
CA ALA A 101 -3.43 -5.96 -10.66
C ALA A 101 -2.89 -5.25 -11.90
N LEU A 102 -3.70 -5.11 -12.95
CA LEU A 102 -3.32 -4.39 -14.16
C LEU A 102 -3.09 -2.90 -13.87
N ALA A 103 -3.93 -2.28 -13.05
CA ALA A 103 -3.76 -0.90 -12.64
C ALA A 103 -2.44 -0.69 -11.88
N ALA A 104 -2.07 -1.60 -10.97
CA ALA A 104 -0.80 -1.56 -10.25
C ALA A 104 0.41 -1.65 -11.18
N ALA A 105 0.38 -2.57 -12.15
CA ALA A 105 1.40 -2.67 -13.19
C ALA A 105 1.49 -1.36 -14.01
N GLY A 106 0.34 -0.76 -14.31
CA GLY A 106 0.22 0.54 -14.97
C GLY A 106 0.91 1.66 -14.24
N THR A 107 0.66 1.79 -12.94
CA THR A 107 1.30 2.78 -12.07
C THR A 107 2.83 2.69 -12.16
N LEU A 108 3.39 1.48 -12.06
CA LEU A 108 4.84 1.27 -12.15
C LEU A 108 5.39 1.67 -13.52
N LEU A 109 4.73 1.23 -14.60
CA LEU A 109 5.18 1.50 -15.96
C LEU A 109 5.06 2.99 -16.34
N LEU A 110 3.97 3.65 -15.94
CA LEU A 110 3.75 5.08 -16.16
C LEU A 110 4.76 5.92 -15.37
N ALA A 111 5.02 5.58 -14.10
CA ALA A 111 6.03 6.25 -13.30
C ALA A 111 7.44 6.07 -13.88
N ALA A 112 7.78 4.86 -14.33
CA ALA A 112 9.06 4.59 -14.98
C ALA A 112 9.21 5.41 -16.28
N THR A 113 8.15 5.46 -17.10
CA THR A 113 8.13 6.25 -18.34
C THR A 113 8.25 7.74 -18.07
N ALA A 114 7.56 8.27 -17.04
CA ALA A 114 7.64 9.68 -16.67
C ALA A 114 9.03 10.09 -16.16
N ARG A 115 9.83 9.14 -15.67
CA ARG A 115 11.16 9.33 -15.08
C ARG A 115 12.33 9.05 -16.02
N SER A 116 12.10 8.52 -17.23
CA SER A 116 13.17 8.06 -18.14
C SER A 116 14.21 9.13 -18.48
N ASP A 117 13.85 10.41 -18.42
CA ASP A 117 14.71 11.54 -18.78
C ASP A 117 15.46 12.15 -17.60
N HIS A 118 15.21 11.68 -16.37
CA HIS A 118 15.92 12.19 -15.20
C HIS A 118 17.27 11.49 -15.08
N ARG A 119 18.28 12.09 -15.71
CA ARG A 119 19.67 11.84 -15.37
C ARG A 119 19.85 12.19 -13.89
N PRO A 120 20.28 11.25 -13.03
CA PRO A 120 20.44 11.54 -11.60
C PRO A 120 21.40 12.72 -11.42
N PRO A 121 21.08 13.71 -10.58
CA PRO A 121 22.05 14.74 -10.22
C PRO A 121 23.29 14.10 -9.57
N ALA A 122 24.46 14.69 -9.84
CA ALA A 122 25.73 14.25 -9.28
C ALA A 122 25.64 14.20 -7.74
N ALA A 123 25.93 13.02 -7.19
CA ALA A 123 25.68 12.71 -5.79
C ALA A 123 26.75 13.27 -4.85
N ALA A 124 26.31 13.66 -3.66
CA ALA A 124 27.11 14.08 -2.52
C ALA A 124 27.79 12.87 -1.82
N PRO A 125 28.85 13.09 -1.02
CA PRO A 125 29.68 12.03 -0.45
C PRO A 125 28.93 11.07 0.51
N LEU A 126 29.39 9.81 0.54
CA LEU A 126 28.94 8.72 1.41
C LEU A 126 28.98 9.15 2.88
N ARG A 127 27.81 9.19 3.54
CA ARG A 127 27.72 9.40 4.99
C ARG A 127 27.85 8.06 5.74
N ALA A 128 28.49 8.13 6.90
CA ALA A 128 28.58 7.02 7.85
C ALA A 128 27.20 6.44 8.20
N HIS A 129 27.18 5.15 8.56
CA HIS A 129 25.99 4.39 8.93
C HIS A 129 25.32 5.00 10.18
N CYS A 130 24.40 5.94 9.96
CA CYS A 130 23.67 6.60 11.03
C CYS A 130 22.21 6.15 11.02
N GLY A 131 21.61 6.14 12.22
CA GLY A 131 20.16 6.09 12.36
C GLY A 131 19.50 7.30 11.68
N ALA A 132 18.20 7.20 11.41
CA ALA A 132 17.47 8.32 10.84
C ALA A 132 17.44 9.54 11.79
N SER A 133 17.19 10.73 11.24
CA SER A 133 17.07 11.96 12.04
C SER A 133 15.87 11.89 13.01
N GLY A 134 15.90 12.72 14.06
CA GLY A 134 14.84 12.81 15.06
C GLY A 134 13.41 12.92 14.48
N PRO A 135 13.16 13.78 13.46
CA PRO A 135 11.85 13.87 12.83
C PRO A 135 11.38 12.57 12.16
N VAL A 136 12.29 11.81 11.55
CA VAL A 136 11.96 10.52 10.92
C VAL A 136 11.66 9.47 12.00
N GLN A 137 12.39 9.49 13.13
CA GLN A 137 12.10 8.63 14.27
C GLN A 137 10.73 8.98 14.90
N LEU A 138 10.38 10.26 14.99
CA LEU A 138 9.07 10.71 15.46
C LEU A 138 7.95 10.23 14.53
N ALA A 139 8.12 10.36 13.21
CA ALA A 139 7.17 9.83 12.23
C ALA A 139 6.96 8.32 12.40
N ALA A 140 8.03 7.56 12.60
CA ALA A 140 7.93 6.12 12.87
C ALA A 140 7.25 5.80 14.21
N CYS A 141 7.49 6.61 15.25
CA CYS A 141 6.80 6.50 16.53
C CYS A 141 5.29 6.73 16.37
N ILE A 142 4.88 7.80 15.68
CA ILE A 142 3.48 8.10 15.37
C ILE A 142 2.84 6.95 14.61
N GLY A 143 3.49 6.45 13.55
CA GLY A 143 2.99 5.31 12.77
C GLY A 143 2.86 4.02 13.58
N THR A 144 3.70 3.82 14.60
CA THR A 144 3.61 2.67 15.52
C THR A 144 2.46 2.84 16.52
N VAL A 145 2.40 4.00 17.17
CA VAL A 145 1.40 4.33 18.20
C VAL A 145 -0.02 4.35 17.60
N ALA A 146 -0.16 4.66 16.32
CA ALA A 146 -1.46 4.66 15.64
C ALA A 146 -2.15 3.29 15.64
N PHE A 147 -1.43 2.18 15.84
CA PHE A 147 -2.03 0.85 15.99
C PHE A 147 -2.49 0.51 17.41
N LEU A 148 -2.20 1.34 18.43
CA LEU A 148 -2.62 1.05 19.81
C LEU A 148 -4.14 0.93 19.96
N PRO A 149 -4.99 1.82 19.39
CA PRO A 149 -6.44 1.67 19.50
C PRO A 149 -6.92 0.34 18.90
N TYR A 150 -6.31 -0.08 17.78
CA TYR A 150 -6.62 -1.35 17.12
C TYR A 150 -6.21 -2.55 18.00
N ALA A 151 -5.01 -2.51 18.57
CA ALA A 151 -4.54 -3.56 19.49
C ALA A 151 -5.44 -3.67 20.72
N THR A 152 -5.82 -2.54 21.32
CA THR A 152 -6.75 -2.49 22.45
C THR A 152 -8.10 -3.09 22.10
N MET A 153 -8.68 -2.72 20.95
CA MET A 153 -9.93 -3.30 20.45
C MET A 153 -9.83 -4.82 20.32
N LYS A 154 -8.75 -5.34 19.71
CA LYS A 154 -8.53 -6.78 19.59
C LYS A 154 -8.38 -7.50 20.92
N LEU A 155 -7.68 -6.90 21.89
CA LEU A 155 -7.53 -7.45 23.24
C LEU A 155 -8.85 -7.49 24.01
N VAL A 156 -9.71 -6.48 23.85
CA VAL A 156 -11.07 -6.47 24.42
C VAL A 156 -11.89 -7.64 23.86
N TRP A 157 -11.88 -7.87 22.55
CA TRP A 157 -12.56 -9.02 21.97
C TRP A 157 -11.96 -10.36 22.41
N ALA A 158 -10.63 -10.48 22.45
CA ALA A 158 -9.93 -11.70 22.88
C ALA A 158 -10.24 -12.08 24.33
N SER A 159 -10.40 -11.09 25.21
CA SER A 159 -10.78 -11.28 26.61
C SER A 159 -12.28 -11.56 26.81
N GLY A 160 -13.04 -11.71 25.73
CA GLY A 160 -14.48 -11.96 25.74
C GLY A 160 -15.33 -10.71 25.99
N GLY A 161 -14.72 -9.53 25.98
CA GLY A 161 -15.42 -8.25 26.07
C GLY A 161 -16.17 -7.87 24.79
N THR A 162 -16.88 -6.76 24.87
CA THR A 162 -17.64 -6.16 23.78
C THR A 162 -17.02 -4.83 23.39
N PHE A 163 -16.79 -4.64 22.08
CA PHE A 163 -16.32 -3.38 21.52
C PHE A 163 -17.14 -3.06 20.27
N ALA A 164 -17.55 -1.79 20.11
CA ALA A 164 -18.40 -1.35 19.01
C ALA A 164 -19.64 -2.26 18.83
N GLY A 165 -20.32 -2.57 19.94
CA GLY A 165 -21.53 -3.39 19.94
C GLY A 165 -21.33 -4.87 19.65
N VAL A 166 -20.12 -5.34 19.29
CA VAL A 166 -19.82 -6.72 18.92
C VAL A 166 -18.98 -7.38 20.00
N SER A 167 -19.40 -8.55 20.46
CA SER A 167 -18.65 -9.38 21.42
C SER A 167 -17.55 -10.18 20.74
N GLY A 168 -16.53 -10.61 21.50
CA GLY A 168 -15.49 -11.48 20.97
C GLY A 168 -15.99 -12.81 20.37
N LYS A 169 -17.08 -13.36 20.93
CA LYS A 169 -17.72 -14.58 20.39
C LYS A 169 -18.38 -14.34 19.04
N GLU A 170 -19.10 -13.23 18.90
CA GLU A 170 -19.71 -12.82 17.63
C GLU A 170 -18.65 -12.53 16.59
N MET A 171 -17.57 -11.83 16.95
CA MET A 171 -16.47 -11.55 16.03
C MET A 171 -15.83 -12.82 15.50
N ARG A 172 -15.57 -13.81 16.37
CA ARG A 172 -15.03 -15.12 15.96
C ARG A 172 -15.99 -15.87 15.04
N ALA A 173 -17.29 -15.83 15.31
CA ALA A 173 -18.30 -16.44 14.44
C ALA A 173 -18.38 -15.75 13.06
N ILE A 174 -18.23 -14.42 13.02
CA ILE A 174 -18.13 -13.67 11.76
C ILE A 174 -16.90 -14.11 10.96
N SER A 175 -15.73 -14.24 11.61
CA SER A 175 -14.50 -14.69 10.95
C SER A 175 -14.60 -16.13 10.43
N GLU A 176 -15.21 -17.04 11.19
CA GLU A 176 -15.51 -18.40 10.73
C GLU A 176 -16.41 -18.40 9.51
N ARG A 177 -17.51 -17.61 9.54
CA ARG A 177 -18.43 -17.44 8.39
C ARG A 177 -17.70 -16.90 7.16
N ASN A 178 -16.71 -16.04 7.35
CA ASN A 178 -15.92 -15.49 6.26
C ASN A 178 -14.84 -16.47 5.75
N GLY A 179 -14.71 -17.67 6.34
CA GLY A 179 -13.83 -18.73 5.85
C GLY A 179 -12.51 -18.87 6.61
N ALA A 180 -12.32 -18.16 7.73
CA ALA A 180 -11.18 -18.42 8.61
C ALA A 180 -11.32 -19.83 9.22
N SER A 181 -10.25 -20.62 9.16
CA SER A 181 -10.25 -21.99 9.66
C SER A 181 -8.92 -22.38 10.31
N GLY A 182 -8.95 -23.45 11.12
CA GLY A 182 -7.77 -24.05 11.74
C GLY A 182 -6.96 -23.09 12.60
N ILE A 183 -5.70 -22.86 12.21
CA ILE A 183 -4.77 -22.01 12.97
C ILE A 183 -5.23 -20.56 13.06
N TRP A 184 -5.93 -20.04 12.05
CA TRP A 184 -6.43 -18.66 12.06
C TRP A 184 -7.52 -18.44 13.10
N LEU A 185 -8.46 -19.39 13.22
CA LEU A 185 -9.51 -19.34 14.24
C LEU A 185 -8.95 -19.50 15.65
N THR A 186 -7.83 -20.23 15.77
CA THR A 186 -7.11 -20.41 17.02
C THR A 186 -6.41 -19.12 17.42
N LEU A 187 -5.63 -18.51 16.53
CA LEU A 187 -4.96 -17.23 16.80
C LEU A 187 -5.96 -16.10 17.09
N GLU A 188 -7.09 -16.09 16.38
CA GLU A 188 -8.15 -15.10 16.62
C GLU A 188 -8.72 -15.18 18.04
N SER A 189 -8.81 -16.38 18.62
CA SER A 189 -9.23 -16.53 20.03
C SER A 189 -8.25 -15.89 21.03
N TRP A 190 -7.03 -15.56 20.60
CA TRP A 190 -6.01 -14.85 21.37
C TRP A 190 -5.95 -13.37 20.98
N GLY A 191 -6.87 -12.89 20.13
CA GLY A 191 -6.86 -11.53 19.57
C GLY A 191 -5.84 -11.31 18.47
N LEU A 192 -5.15 -12.37 18.04
CA LEU A 192 -4.15 -12.34 16.98
C LEU A 192 -4.81 -12.76 15.67
N ASP A 193 -5.26 -11.81 14.88
CA ASP A 193 -5.65 -12.12 13.52
C ASP A 193 -4.51 -11.84 12.53
N ALA A 194 -4.76 -12.21 11.28
CA ALA A 194 -3.96 -11.86 10.12
C ALA A 194 -3.47 -10.40 10.13
N THR A 195 -4.38 -9.46 10.39
CA THR A 195 -4.09 -8.03 10.32
C THR A 195 -3.24 -7.54 11.49
N ALA A 196 -3.40 -8.11 12.68
CA ALA A 196 -2.54 -7.85 13.84
C ALA A 196 -1.11 -8.34 13.60
N LEU A 197 -0.94 -9.54 13.02
CA LEU A 197 0.38 -10.06 12.64
C LEU A 197 1.03 -9.20 11.56
N LEU A 198 0.27 -8.80 10.55
CA LEU A 198 0.77 -7.93 9.48
C LEU A 198 1.15 -6.55 10.02
N ALA A 199 0.38 -6.00 10.96
CA ALA A 199 0.72 -4.77 11.66
C ALA A 199 2.02 -4.89 12.46
N ALA A 200 2.23 -6.02 13.18
CA ALA A 200 3.47 -6.27 13.92
C ALA A 200 4.69 -6.37 12.98
N ILE A 201 4.56 -7.09 11.87
CA ILE A 201 5.60 -7.18 10.83
C ILE A 201 5.85 -5.79 10.21
N GLY A 202 4.79 -5.02 9.99
CA GLY A 202 4.88 -3.65 9.50
C GLY A 202 5.64 -2.73 10.46
N VAL A 203 5.28 -2.73 11.74
CA VAL A 203 5.99 -1.96 12.77
C VAL A 203 7.46 -2.37 12.81
N PHE A 204 7.77 -3.66 12.74
CA PHE A 204 9.14 -4.15 12.65
C PHE A 204 9.86 -3.59 11.41
N LEU A 205 9.24 -3.68 10.24
CA LEU A 205 9.77 -3.11 8.99
C LEU A 205 10.05 -1.61 9.11
N LEU A 206 9.08 -0.84 9.62
CA LEU A 206 9.17 0.61 9.82
C LEU A 206 10.37 0.97 10.70
N TRP A 207 10.55 0.26 11.82
CA TRP A 207 11.71 0.47 12.70
C TRP A 207 13.02 0.02 12.06
N GLY A 208 13.00 -1.01 11.20
CA GLY A 208 14.15 -1.42 10.41
C GLY A 208 14.62 -0.31 9.47
N LEU A 209 13.70 0.37 8.81
CA LEU A 209 14.02 1.51 7.94
C LEU A 209 14.62 2.70 8.70
N VAL A 210 14.36 2.82 10.00
CA VAL A 210 14.76 3.97 10.81
C VAL A 210 16.04 3.70 11.62
N ARG A 211 16.23 2.46 12.06
CA ARG A 211 17.34 2.06 12.93
C ARG A 211 18.54 1.54 12.14
N PRO A 212 19.75 1.54 12.72
CA PRO A 212 20.95 1.03 12.06
C PRO A 212 20.86 -0.45 11.65
N TRP A 213 20.09 -1.25 12.40
CA TRP A 213 19.98 -2.69 12.15
C TRP A 213 19.24 -3.05 10.85
N GLY A 214 18.51 -2.11 10.23
CA GLY A 214 17.99 -2.32 8.87
C GLY A 214 19.03 -2.14 7.77
N GLN A 215 20.21 -1.58 8.08
CA GLN A 215 21.33 -1.44 7.14
C GLN A 215 22.38 -2.55 7.34
N VAL A 216 22.54 -3.04 8.58
CA VAL A 216 23.50 -4.08 8.95
C VAL A 216 22.82 -5.10 9.86
N PHE A 217 22.97 -6.38 9.54
CA PHE A 217 22.37 -7.46 10.31
C PHE A 217 22.88 -7.45 11.77
N PRO A 218 21.97 -7.46 12.77
CA PRO A 218 22.31 -7.36 14.18
C PRO A 218 23.04 -8.61 14.71
N ARG A 219 23.53 -8.56 15.96
CA ARG A 219 24.27 -9.67 16.58
C ARG A 219 23.44 -10.94 16.79
N TRP A 220 22.12 -10.81 16.93
CA TRP A 220 21.23 -11.94 17.14
C TRP A 220 20.95 -12.73 15.86
N THR A 221 21.22 -12.19 14.67
CA THR A 221 21.18 -12.94 13.41
C THR A 221 22.51 -13.68 13.19
N LEU A 222 22.71 -14.79 13.93
CA LEU A 222 23.98 -15.53 14.03
C LEU A 222 24.71 -15.73 12.68
N PHE A 223 23.99 -16.13 11.63
CA PHE A 223 24.60 -16.43 10.32
C PHE A 223 24.87 -15.22 9.43
N LEU A 224 24.24 -14.07 9.73
CA LEU A 224 24.29 -12.87 8.88
C LEU A 224 24.94 -11.68 9.59
N HIS A 225 25.35 -11.83 10.85
CA HIS A 225 25.87 -10.76 11.67
C HIS A 225 26.97 -9.94 10.96
N GLY A 226 26.84 -8.62 10.98
CA GLY A 226 27.82 -7.69 10.42
C GLY A 226 27.76 -7.57 8.89
N ARG A 227 26.98 -8.42 8.20
CA ARG A 227 26.74 -8.25 6.76
C ARG A 227 25.79 -7.09 6.51
N ARG A 228 25.98 -6.41 5.38
CA ARG A 228 25.05 -5.37 4.92
C ARG A 228 23.74 -6.01 4.46
N VAL A 229 22.63 -5.40 4.87
CA VAL A 229 21.30 -5.77 4.38
C VAL A 229 21.17 -5.23 2.95
N PRO A 230 20.85 -6.08 1.95
CA PRO A 230 20.60 -5.60 0.59
C PRO A 230 19.48 -4.55 0.60
N ARG A 231 19.72 -3.37 0.02
CA ARG A 231 18.76 -2.23 0.09
C ARG A 231 17.34 -2.56 -0.34
N TRP A 232 17.19 -3.46 -1.31
CA TRP A 232 15.89 -3.86 -1.85
C TRP A 232 15.06 -4.66 -0.83
N LEU A 233 15.70 -5.34 0.12
CA LEU A 233 15.03 -6.23 1.06
C LEU A 233 14.08 -5.47 2.00
N PRO A 234 14.47 -4.40 2.70
CA PRO A 234 13.52 -3.59 3.48
C PRO A 234 12.77 -2.58 2.60
N LEU A 235 13.38 -2.09 1.51
CA LEU A 235 12.77 -1.01 0.74
C LEU A 235 11.59 -1.47 -0.12
N THR A 236 11.67 -2.65 -0.76
CA THR A 236 10.59 -3.17 -1.59
C THR A 236 9.28 -3.32 -0.81
N PRO A 237 9.22 -4.05 0.33
CA PRO A 237 7.98 -4.16 1.11
C PRO A 237 7.56 -2.80 1.69
N ALA A 238 8.50 -1.91 2.02
CA ALA A 238 8.18 -0.59 2.53
C ALA A 238 7.51 0.30 1.47
N LEU A 239 8.01 0.27 0.23
CA LEU A 239 7.42 1.01 -0.88
C LEU A 239 6.07 0.45 -1.29
N ILE A 240 5.93 -0.89 -1.31
CA ILE A 240 4.63 -1.54 -1.54
C ILE A 240 3.65 -1.11 -0.45
N GLY A 241 4.00 -1.28 0.82
CA GLY A 241 3.16 -0.91 1.95
C GLY A 241 2.82 0.58 1.99
N ALA A 242 3.78 1.46 1.67
CA ALA A 242 3.55 2.90 1.57
C ALA A 242 2.58 3.25 0.45
N ALA A 243 2.77 2.66 -0.73
CA ALA A 243 1.93 2.90 -1.91
C ALA A 243 0.49 2.39 -1.72
N THR A 244 0.28 1.36 -0.90
CA THR A 244 -1.06 0.83 -0.63
C THR A 244 -1.70 1.48 0.60
N LEU A 245 -1.00 1.53 1.74
CA LEU A 245 -1.60 1.94 3.02
C LEU A 245 -1.78 3.45 3.16
N ALA A 246 -0.87 4.26 2.59
CA ALA A 246 -1.00 5.72 2.73
C ALA A 246 -2.24 6.25 1.99
N PRO A 247 -2.47 5.90 0.70
CA PRO A 247 -3.74 6.26 0.05
C PRO A 247 -4.93 5.63 0.75
N TYR A 248 -4.81 4.37 1.22
CA TYR A 248 -5.88 3.64 1.92
C TYR A 248 -6.38 4.36 3.15
N GLY A 249 -5.46 4.69 4.05
CA GLY A 249 -5.80 5.43 5.23
C GLY A 249 -6.25 6.85 4.93
N VAL A 250 -5.57 7.60 4.06
CA VAL A 250 -5.88 9.03 3.84
C VAL A 250 -7.25 9.21 3.18
N LEU A 251 -7.55 8.46 2.12
CA LEU A 251 -8.86 8.51 1.48
C LEU A 251 -9.94 7.95 2.40
N GLY A 252 -9.64 6.88 3.13
CA GLY A 252 -10.54 6.32 4.12
C GLY A 252 -10.89 7.31 5.23
N VAL A 253 -9.90 7.98 5.81
CA VAL A 253 -10.11 9.04 6.82
C VAL A 253 -10.96 10.17 6.26
N GLY A 254 -10.72 10.60 5.02
CA GLY A 254 -11.56 11.59 4.35
C GLY A 254 -13.02 11.12 4.22
N TYR A 255 -13.23 9.88 3.78
CA TYR A 255 -14.56 9.27 3.70
C TYR A 255 -15.24 9.20 5.08
N LEU A 256 -14.52 8.77 6.13
CA LEU A 256 -15.06 8.70 7.49
C LEU A 256 -15.37 10.07 8.07
N ALA A 257 -14.58 11.11 7.74
CA ALA A 257 -14.87 12.48 8.13
C ALA A 257 -16.18 12.97 7.49
N LEU A 258 -16.37 12.71 6.19
CA LEU A 258 -17.63 13.01 5.50
C LEU A 258 -18.79 12.21 6.09
N ALA A 259 -18.59 10.95 6.46
CA ALA A 259 -19.61 10.11 7.08
C ALA A 259 -19.98 10.60 8.48
N THR A 260 -18.99 11.01 9.28
CA THR A 260 -19.17 11.60 10.61
C THR A 260 -19.93 12.92 10.52
N ALA A 261 -19.69 13.71 9.48
CA ALA A 261 -20.42 14.95 9.19
C ALA A 261 -21.83 14.73 8.59
N GLY A 262 -22.24 13.49 8.31
CA GLY A 262 -23.52 13.17 7.70
C GLY A 262 -23.63 13.49 6.20
N VAL A 263 -22.51 13.79 5.54
CA VAL A 263 -22.47 14.10 4.09
C VAL A 263 -22.62 12.83 3.26
N VAL A 264 -22.04 11.73 3.74
CA VAL A 264 -22.16 10.39 3.13
C VAL A 264 -22.61 9.38 4.16
N THR A 265 -23.16 8.26 3.72
CA THR A 265 -23.56 7.17 4.62
C THR A 265 -22.49 6.09 4.69
N ILE A 266 -22.37 5.48 5.86
CA ILE A 266 -21.55 4.29 6.08
C ILE A 266 -22.45 3.06 6.29
N ARG A 267 -22.10 1.97 5.59
CA ARG A 267 -22.80 0.71 5.74
C ARG A 267 -22.36 0.05 7.05
N ARG A 268 -23.33 -0.42 7.85
CA ARG A 268 -23.04 -1.15 9.10
C ARG A 268 -22.27 -2.45 8.89
N GLY A 269 -22.43 -3.11 7.72
CA GLY A 269 -21.81 -4.41 7.47
C GLY A 269 -22.30 -5.47 8.47
N ASP A 270 -21.35 -6.18 9.08
CA ASP A 270 -21.59 -7.16 10.14
C ASP A 270 -21.77 -6.52 11.53
N PHE A 271 -21.61 -5.20 11.67
CA PHE A 271 -21.84 -4.49 12.93
C PHE A 271 -23.33 -4.23 13.19
N HIS A 272 -23.69 -4.12 14.46
CA HIS A 272 -25.08 -3.86 14.88
C HIS A 272 -25.59 -2.48 14.43
N SER A 273 -24.73 -1.47 14.43
CA SER A 273 -25.07 -0.12 13.96
C SER A 273 -24.03 0.47 12.99
N SER A 274 -24.45 1.46 12.20
CA SER A 274 -23.51 2.25 11.38
C SER A 274 -22.53 3.06 12.23
N GLY A 275 -22.90 3.43 13.47
CA GLY A 275 -22.00 4.09 14.41
C GLY A 275 -20.86 3.19 14.87
N ASP A 276 -21.14 1.91 15.12
CA ASP A 276 -20.14 0.90 15.45
C ASP A 276 -19.17 0.68 14.29
N ALA A 277 -19.70 0.55 13.07
CA ALA A 277 -18.87 0.46 11.87
C ALA A 277 -18.00 1.71 11.66
N LEU A 278 -18.53 2.90 11.95
CA LEU A 278 -17.79 4.16 11.88
C LEU A 278 -16.64 4.21 12.90
N LEU A 279 -16.90 3.78 14.14
CA LEU A 279 -15.89 3.73 15.20
C LEU A 279 -14.73 2.79 14.84
N VAL A 280 -15.05 1.57 14.42
CA VAL A 280 -14.02 0.59 13.99
C VAL A 280 -13.30 1.06 12.72
N GLY A 281 -14.04 1.69 11.80
CA GLY A 281 -13.48 2.34 10.61
C GLY A 281 -12.43 3.38 10.98
N TRP A 282 -12.72 4.28 11.92
CA TRP A 282 -11.77 5.30 12.38
C TRP A 282 -10.51 4.70 12.97
N ILE A 283 -10.64 3.65 13.78
CA ILE A 283 -9.50 2.94 14.37
C ILE A 283 -8.59 2.37 13.27
N GLY A 284 -9.16 1.67 12.28
CA GLY A 284 -8.40 1.04 11.21
C GLY A 284 -7.81 2.06 10.23
N LEU A 285 -8.63 2.94 9.66
CA LEU A 285 -8.23 3.85 8.59
C LEU A 285 -7.28 4.94 9.08
N ALA A 286 -7.44 5.44 10.30
CA ALA A 286 -6.47 6.38 10.88
C ALA A 286 -5.12 5.69 11.13
N ALA A 287 -5.12 4.45 11.61
CA ALA A 287 -3.90 3.67 11.78
C ALA A 287 -3.16 3.47 10.46
N PHE A 288 -3.86 3.06 9.40
CA PHE A 288 -3.28 2.92 8.07
C PHE A 288 -2.78 4.24 7.49
N ALA A 289 -3.47 5.37 7.75
CA ALA A 289 -3.06 6.68 7.26
C ALA A 289 -1.74 7.10 7.89
N ALA A 290 -1.69 7.08 9.22
CA ALA A 290 -0.51 7.45 10.00
C ALA A 290 0.67 6.52 9.69
N TYR A 291 0.45 5.21 9.66
CA TYR A 291 1.49 4.23 9.36
C TYR A 291 1.97 4.32 7.90
N GLY A 292 1.06 4.48 6.94
CA GLY A 292 1.41 4.64 5.52
C GLY A 292 2.26 5.89 5.27
N ILE A 293 1.88 7.03 5.86
CA ILE A 293 2.68 8.27 5.79
C ILE A 293 4.06 8.07 6.45
N ALA A 294 4.10 7.42 7.61
CA ALA A 294 5.36 7.11 8.29
C ALA A 294 6.27 6.22 7.42
N LEU A 295 5.72 5.22 6.72
CA LEU A 295 6.47 4.39 5.77
C LEU A 295 7.01 5.20 4.60
N VAL A 296 6.23 6.12 4.01
CA VAL A 296 6.73 7.01 2.93
C VAL A 296 7.95 7.79 3.41
N ILE A 297 7.86 8.42 4.59
CA ILE A 297 8.93 9.22 5.17
C ILE A 297 10.15 8.35 5.48
N ALA A 298 9.95 7.20 6.12
CA ALA A 298 11.02 6.29 6.50
C ALA A 298 11.71 5.65 5.29
N ALA A 299 10.96 5.21 4.28
CA ALA A 299 11.48 4.64 3.04
C ALA A 299 12.30 5.67 2.25
N HIS A 300 11.80 6.90 2.12
CA HIS A 300 12.53 7.98 1.48
C HIS A 300 13.85 8.29 2.23
N SER A 301 13.79 8.39 3.56
CA SER A 301 14.98 8.61 4.38
C SER A 301 15.98 7.45 4.26
N TYR A 302 15.50 6.20 4.25
CA TYR A 302 16.33 5.01 4.09
C TYR A 302 17.00 4.95 2.71
N TRP A 303 16.26 5.28 1.64
CA TRP A 303 16.78 5.37 0.27
C TRP A 303 17.95 6.36 0.18
N LEU A 304 17.79 7.56 0.72
CA LEU A 304 18.83 8.58 0.73
C LEU A 304 20.08 8.14 1.49
N ARG A 305 19.93 7.37 2.58
CA ARG A 305 21.08 6.86 3.36
C ARG A 305 21.80 5.66 2.75
N THR A 306 21.16 4.92 1.84
CA THR A 306 21.67 3.63 1.32
C THR A 306 22.03 3.63 -0.16
N THR A 307 21.91 4.78 -0.84
CA THR A 307 22.29 4.88 -2.25
C THR A 307 23.82 4.87 -2.40
N PRO A 308 24.42 3.93 -3.16
CA PRO A 308 25.87 3.84 -3.34
C PRO A 308 26.46 5.06 -4.06
N ALA A 309 27.67 5.49 -3.66
CA ALA A 309 28.45 6.42 -4.44
C ALA A 309 28.93 5.76 -5.75
N HIS A 310 28.80 6.46 -6.86
CA HIS A 310 29.64 6.21 -8.04
C HIS A 310 30.64 7.35 -8.11
N GLY A 311 31.84 7.10 -7.60
CA GLY A 311 32.89 8.10 -7.51
C GLY A 311 34.12 7.51 -6.86
N ASP A 312 34.75 6.59 -7.59
CA ASP A 312 36.21 6.42 -7.67
C ASP A 312 36.47 5.38 -8.77
N VAL A 313 36.18 5.78 -10.03
CA VAL A 313 36.98 5.26 -11.13
C VAL A 313 38.30 6.00 -11.02
N GLU A 314 39.23 5.37 -10.33
CA GLU A 314 40.69 5.45 -10.53
C GLU A 314 41.09 6.60 -11.47
N ARG A 315 41.42 7.78 -10.91
CA ARG A 315 42.33 8.66 -11.63
C ARG A 315 43.67 7.92 -11.66
N PRO A 316 44.20 7.53 -12.83
CA PRO A 316 45.55 7.01 -12.88
C PRO A 316 46.50 8.05 -12.27
N PRO A 317 47.49 7.62 -11.48
CA PRO A 317 48.45 8.54 -10.90
C PRO A 317 49.09 9.36 -12.03
N ALA A 318 49.11 10.69 -11.85
CA ALA A 318 49.84 11.57 -12.74
C ALA A 318 51.30 11.10 -12.76
N VAL A 319 51.73 10.57 -13.91
CA VAL A 319 53.12 10.23 -14.16
C VAL A 319 53.86 11.56 -14.23
N SER A 320 54.67 11.83 -13.21
CA SER A 320 55.66 12.91 -13.16
C SER A 320 56.98 12.46 -13.77
#